data_AF-A0A6A5JXV1-F1
#
_entry.id   AF-A0A6A5JXV1-F1
#
_cell.length_a   1.000
_cell.length_b   1.000
_cell.length_c   1.000
_cell.angle_alpha   90.00
_cell.angle_beta   90.00
_cell.angle_gamma   90.00
#
_symmetry.space_group_name_H-M   'P 1'
#
loop_
_entity.id
_entity.type
_entity.pdbx_description
1 polymer ?
#
loop_
_entity_poly.entity_id
_entity_poly.type
_entity_poly.pdbx_seq_one_letter_code
_entity_poly.pdbx_strand_id
1 'polypeptide(L)' 'MEPIEVALADMDALKPGEKLVYTQVAKRFSVDRRILARRHQGLTTSRAICYQNQQALHPRQEIELIQCIDRTSK' A
#
# COMPACT_ATOMS: atom_id res chain seq x y z
N MET A 1 -1.72 -10.80 5.06
CA MET A 1 -0.82 -9.81 4.43
C MET A 1 -0.66 -10.16 2.97
N GLU A 2 -0.77 -9.18 2.07
CA GLU A 2 -0.55 -9.39 0.64
C GLU A 2 0.91 -9.84 0.38
N PRO A 3 1.17 -10.82 -0.50
CA PRO A 3 2.51 -11.33 -0.76
C PRO A 3 3.53 -10.26 -1.15
N ILE A 4 3.07 -9.20 -1.83
CA ILE A 4 3.90 -8.06 -2.22
C ILE A 4 4.36 -7.26 -0.99
N GLU A 5 3.49 -7.04 0.00
CA GLU A 5 3.85 -6.28 1.20
C GLU A 5 4.88 -7.03 2.06
N VAL A 6 4.76 -8.36 2.14
CA VAL A 6 5.75 -9.21 2.82
C VAL A 6 7.10 -9.17 2.10
N ALA A 7 7.08 -9.20 0.76
CA ALA A 7 8.28 -9.10 -0.05
C ALA A 7 8.99 -7.74 0.10
N LEU A 8 8.23 -6.64 0.23
CA LEU A 8 8.78 -5.31 0.51
C LEU A 8 9.41 -5.26 1.90
N ALA A 9 8.74 -5.78 2.93
CA ALA A 9 9.28 -5.82 4.28
C ALA A 9 10.58 -6.65 4.38
N ASP A 10 10.66 -7.78 3.67
CA ASP A 10 11.89 -8.60 3.58
C ASP A 10 13.03 -7.82 2.90
N MET A 11 12.72 -6.98 1.91
CA MET A 11 13.68 -6.12 1.23
C MET A 11 14.15 -4.94 2.10
N ASP A 12 13.25 -4.31 2.84
CA ASP A 12 13.56 -3.19 3.74
C ASP A 12 14.37 -3.66 4.97
N ALA A 13 14.27 -4.95 5.33
CA ALA A 13 15.04 -5.57 6.39
C ALA A 13 16.47 -5.98 5.97
N LEU A 14 16.82 -5.91 4.68
CA LEU A 14 18.17 -6.22 4.20
C LEU A 14 19.18 -5.22 4.77
N LYS A 15 20.35 -5.73 5.15
CA LYS A 15 21.39 -4.89 5.75
C LYS A 15 21.97 -3.93 4.70
N PRO A 16 22.38 -2.71 5.10
CA PRO A 16 23.12 -1.82 4.21
C PRO A 16 24.37 -2.53 3.69
N GLY A 17 24.43 -2.76 2.37
CA GLY A 17 25.52 -3.47 1.71
C GLY A 17 25.18 -4.87 1.19
N GLU A 18 24.03 -5.45 1.56
CA GLU A 18 23.53 -6.66 0.93
C GLU A 18 22.99 -6.38 -0.47
N LYS A 19 23.33 -7.23 -1.44
CA LYS A 19 22.91 -7.05 -2.83
C LYS A 19 21.44 -7.43 -2.97
N LEU A 20 20.57 -6.43 -3.10
CA LEU A 20 19.15 -6.64 -3.36
C LEU A 20 18.95 -7.19 -4.78
N VAL A 21 18.42 -8.41 -4.88
CA VAL A 21 18.14 -9.07 -6.16
C VAL A 21 16.63 -9.32 -6.27
N TYR A 22 15.93 -8.43 -6.97
CA TYR A 22 14.47 -8.49 -7.15
C TYR A 22 13.97 -9.83 -7.71
N THR A 23 14.74 -10.51 -8.57
CA THR A 23 14.36 -11.82 -9.11
C THR A 23 14.29 -12.91 -8.05
N GLN A 24 15.16 -12.88 -7.04
CA GLN A 24 15.19 -13.87 -5.97
C GLN A 24 14.03 -13.65 -5.01
N VAL A 25 13.81 -12.40 -4.59
CA VAL A 25 12.68 -12.03 -3.73
C VAL A 25 11.35 -12.33 -4.41
N ALA A 26 11.21 -11.94 -5.69
CA ALA A 26 10.01 -12.21 -6.47
C ALA A 26 9.67 -13.71 -6.55
N LYS A 27 10.68 -14.56 -6.76
CA LYS A 27 10.49 -16.02 -6.75
C LYS A 27 10.13 -16.56 -5.37
N ARG A 28 10.76 -16.05 -4.30
CA ARG A 28 10.51 -16.48 -2.91
C ARG A 28 9.06 -16.24 -2.49
N PHE A 29 8.49 -15.11 -2.91
CA PHE A 29 7.12 -14.71 -2.54
C PHE A 29 6.09 -14.96 -3.66
N SER A 30 6.48 -15.61 -4.77
CA SER A 30 5.62 -15.86 -5.93
C SER A 30 4.93 -14.59 -6.46
N VAL A 31 5.64 -13.46 -6.47
CA VAL A 31 5.15 -12.16 -6.96
C VAL A 31 5.81 -11.79 -8.29
N ASP A 32 5.12 -11.00 -9.10
CA ASP A 32 5.73 -10.47 -10.32
C ASP A 32 6.88 -9.50 -9.98
N ARG A 33 8.05 -9.76 -10.57
CA ARG A 33 9.27 -8.97 -10.33
C ARG A 33 9.12 -7.51 -10.74
N ARG A 34 8.43 -7.21 -11.85
CA ARG A 34 8.26 -5.83 -12.32
C ARG A 34 7.34 -5.06 -11.38
N ILE A 35 6.26 -5.70 -10.92
CA ILE A 35 5.35 -5.11 -9.92
C ILE A 35 6.11 -4.82 -8.62
N LEU A 36 6.87 -5.80 -8.12
CA LEU A 36 7.66 -5.65 -6.90
C LEU A 36 8.66 -4.49 -6.99
N ALA A 37 9.42 -4.41 -8.09
CA ALA A 37 10.41 -3.34 -8.29
C ALA A 37 9.76 -1.95 -8.36
N ARG A 38 8.66 -1.81 -9.10
CA ARG A 38 7.94 -0.53 -9.20
C ARG A 38 7.37 -0.09 -7.85
N ARG A 39 6.86 -1.04 -7.06
CA ARG A 39 6.29 -0.75 -5.74
C ARG A 39 7.34 -0.34 -4.72
N HIS A 40 8.48 -1.03 -4.70
CA HIS A 40 9.63 -0.67 -3.86
C HIS A 40 10.20 0.71 -4.21
N GLN A 41 10.21 1.08 -5.49
CA GLN A 41 10.62 2.42 -5.95
C GLN A 41 9.56 3.51 -5.74
N GLY A 42 8.39 3.17 -5.16
CA GLY A 42 7.29 4.12 -4.96
C GLY A 42 6.54 4.53 -6.24
N LEU A 43 6.78 3.88 -7.37
CA LEU A 43 6.11 4.19 -8.65
C LEU A 43 4.67 3.70 -8.73
N THR A 44 4.30 2.74 -7.89
CA THR A 44 2.95 2.17 -7.83
C THR A 44 2.56 1.91 -6.38
N THR A 45 1.31 2.21 -6.03
CA THR A 45 0.78 2.00 -4.68
C THR A 45 -0.20 0.82 -4.61
N SER A 46 -0.68 0.50 -3.41
CA SER A 46 -1.72 -0.49 -3.20
C SER A 46 -3.06 -0.03 -3.76
N ARG A 47 -3.93 -0.99 -4.14
CA ARG A 47 -5.29 -0.66 -4.56
C ARG A 47 -6.06 0.07 -3.47
N ALA A 48 -5.87 -0.32 -2.20
CA ALA A 48 -6.51 0.33 -1.06
C ALA A 48 -6.11 1.80 -0.96
N ILE A 49 -4.81 2.12 -1.07
CA ILE A 49 -4.34 3.51 -1.06
C ILE A 49 -4.84 4.26 -2.30
N CYS A 50 -4.88 3.60 -3.46
CA CYS A 50 -5.45 4.21 -4.67
C CYS A 50 -6.92 4.58 -4.48
N TYR A 51 -7.72 3.70 -3.88
CA TYR A 51 -9.13 3.99 -3.57
C TYR A 51 -9.25 5.11 -2.55
N GLN A 52 -8.45 5.10 -1.48
CA GLN A 52 -8.43 6.19 -0.49
C GLN A 52 -8.08 7.53 -1.13
N ASN A 53 -7.07 7.58 -2.01
CA ASN A 53 -6.67 8.80 -2.71
C ASN A 53 -7.70 9.28 -3.75
N GLN A 54 -8.58 8.40 -4.21
CA GLN A 54 -9.66 8.73 -5.15
C GLN A 54 -10.96 9.13 -4.45
N GLN A 55 -11.07 8.96 -3.13
CA GLN A 55 -12.25 9.39 -2.40
C GLN A 55 -12.34 10.92 -2.42
N ALA A 56 -13.55 11.43 -2.67
CA ALA A 56 -13.82 12.86 -2.64
C ALA A 56 -13.74 13.44 -1.21
N LEU A 57 -13.97 12.60 -0.21
CA LEU A 57 -13.91 12.95 1.20
C LEU A 57 -12.93 12.02 1.91
N HIS A 58 -12.13 12.60 2.81
CA HIS A 58 -11.32 11.81 3.73
C HIS A 58 -12.25 11.09 4.73
N PRO A 59 -11.93 9.87 5.22
CA PRO A 59 -12.79 9.14 6.16
C PRO A 59 -13.25 9.94 7.39
N ARG A 60 -12.39 10.85 7.86
CA ARG A 60 -12.74 11.80 8.94
C ARG A 60 -13.86 12.77 8.54
N GLN A 61 -13.81 13.30 7.32
CA GLN A 61 -14.84 14.20 6.80
C GLN A 61 -16.16 13.46 6.60
N GLU A 62 -16.12 12.20 6.18
CA GLU A 62 -17.33 11.36 6.09
C GLU A 62 -18.00 11.20 7.47
N ILE A 63 -17.22 10.93 8.52
CA ILE A 63 -17.72 10.83 9.90
C ILE A 63 -18.33 12.15 10.37
N GLU A 64 -17.64 13.27 10.13
CA GLU A 64 -18.14 14.61 10.49
C GLU A 64 -19.45 14.93 9.74
N LEU A 65 -19.54 14.57 8.46
CA LEU A 65 -20.75 14.75 7.65
C LEU A 65 -21.94 13.93 8.19
N ILE A 66 -21.71 12.66 8.55
CA ILE A 66 -22.73 11.80 9.15
C ILE A 66 -23.23 12.42 10.47
N GLN A 67 -22.32 12.86 11.34
CA GLN A 67 -22.70 13.50 12.61
C GLN A 67 -23.49 14.80 12.40
N CYS A 68 -23.17 15.58 11.37
CA CYS A 68 -23.95 16.77 11.01
C CYS A 68 -25.37 16.38 10.58
N ILE A 69 -25.51 15.39 9.69
CA ILE A 69 -26.82 14.91 9.21
C ILE A 69 -27.68 14.43 10.39
N ASP A 70 -27.10 13.61 11.27
CA ASP A 70 -27.79 13.07 12.46
C ASP A 70 -28.25 14.17 13.43
N ARG A 71 -27.50 15.28 13.54
CA ARG A 71 -27.89 16.43 14.36
C ARG A 71 -29.03 17.22 13.74
N THR A 72 -29.05 17.34 12.42
CA THR A 72 -30.05 18.14 11.69
C THR A 72 -31.33 17.37 11.34
N SER A 73 -31.35 16.05 11.54
CA SER A 73 -32.51 15.18 11.32
C SER A 73 -33.31 14.90 12.60
N LYS A 74 -32.94 15.52 13.72
CA LYS A 74 -33.70 15.58 14.98
C LYS A 74 -34.40 16.92 15.13
#